data_AF-A0A5N1LLN7-F1
#
_entry.id   AF-A0A5N1LLN7-F1
#
_cell.length_a   1.000
_cell.length_b   1.000
_cell.length_c   1.000
_cell.angle_alpha   90.00
_cell.angle_beta   90.00
_cell.angle_gamma   90.00
#
_symmetry.space_group_name_H-M   'P 1'
#
loop_
_entity.id
_entity.type
_entity.pdbx_description
1 polymer ?
#
loop_
_entity_poly.entity_id
_entity_poly.type
_entity_poly.pdbx_seq_one_letter_code
_entity_poly.pdbx_strand_id
1 'polypeptide(L)'
;MPQPSRPRKGSLGFGPRKRSTSETPRFNSWPSDDGQPGVQGFAGYKAGMTHVVLVNDEPNSPREGMEETVPVTVIETPPMRAVALRAYEDTPYGQRPLTEVWTDEFHSELDRTLDVPEDHDPDAAEEQVREALEAGDLGDVRLITHTVPDAVPSVPKKKPDVMETRVGGGSVSDRLDHALDLVEDGGEHAMNDIFRAGEYADVAGVTKGKGTQGPVKRWGVQKRKGKHARQGWRRRIGNLGPWNPSRVRSTVPQQGQTGYHQRTELNKRLIDIGDGDEPTVDGGFVNYGEVDGPYTLVKGSVPGPDKRLVRFRPAVRPNDQPRLDPEVRYVSNESNQG
;
A
#
# COMPACT_ATOMS: atom_id res chain seq x y z
N MET A 1 -7.50 24.60 41.89
CA MET A 1 -8.23 24.69 40.60
C MET A 1 -8.31 23.29 40.01
N PRO A 2 -9.51 22.72 39.84
CA PRO A 2 -9.66 21.43 39.16
C PRO A 2 -9.21 21.56 37.70
N GLN A 3 -8.37 20.63 37.24
CA GLN A 3 -7.89 20.58 35.85
C GLN A 3 -8.86 19.72 35.02
N PRO A 4 -9.51 20.26 33.97
CA PRO A 4 -10.37 19.47 33.10
C PRO A 4 -9.61 18.31 32.44
N SER A 5 -10.25 17.16 32.30
CA SER A 5 -9.68 16.03 31.57
C SER A 5 -9.61 16.32 30.07
N ARG A 6 -8.64 15.69 29.39
CA ARG A 6 -8.52 15.74 27.93
C ARG A 6 -7.72 14.53 27.46
N PRO A 7 -8.05 13.95 26.29
CA PRO A 7 -7.18 12.97 25.65
C PRO A 7 -5.75 13.49 25.44
N ARG A 8 -4.81 12.55 25.42
CA ARG A 8 -3.41 12.82 25.07
C ARG A 8 -3.29 13.31 23.63
N LYS A 9 -2.15 13.91 23.29
CA LYS A 9 -1.91 14.48 21.96
C LYS A 9 -1.22 13.47 21.03
N GLY A 10 -1.93 13.09 19.97
CA GLY A 10 -1.52 12.08 18.99
C GLY A 10 -1.66 10.64 19.50
N SER A 11 -1.62 9.66 18.60
CA SER A 11 -1.55 8.24 18.96
C SER A 11 -0.11 7.79 19.25
N LEU A 12 0.06 6.81 20.14
CA LEU A 12 1.32 6.11 20.42
C LEU A 12 1.52 4.85 19.57
N GLY A 13 0.47 4.30 18.96
CA GLY A 13 0.53 3.04 18.18
C GLY A 13 1.33 3.15 16.87
N PHE A 14 1.74 4.35 16.49
CA PHE A 14 2.55 4.59 15.29
C PHE A 14 3.97 5.06 15.64
N GLY A 15 4.48 4.62 16.80
CA GLY A 15 5.82 4.90 17.30
C GLY A 15 6.79 3.72 17.10
N PRO A 16 8.11 3.94 17.18
CA PRO A 16 8.75 5.26 17.18
C PRO A 16 8.56 5.96 15.83
N ARG A 17 8.30 7.27 15.86
CA ARG A 17 8.11 8.08 14.65
C ARG A 17 9.46 8.43 14.03
N LYS A 18 10.05 7.46 13.34
CA LYS A 18 11.34 7.52 12.63
C LYS A 18 11.13 7.34 11.13
N ARG A 19 12.15 7.62 10.32
CA ARG A 19 12.11 7.37 8.87
C ARG A 19 11.85 5.87 8.62
N SER A 20 11.01 5.57 7.64
CA SER A 20 10.82 4.21 7.14
C SER A 20 12.15 3.65 6.65
N THR A 21 12.41 2.37 6.91
CA THR A 21 13.64 1.69 6.46
C THR A 21 13.57 1.38 4.97
N SER A 22 12.40 0.97 4.48
CA SER A 22 12.12 0.78 3.05
C SER A 22 11.09 1.81 2.60
N GLU A 23 11.27 2.31 1.38
CA GLU A 23 10.27 3.14 0.71
C GLU A 23 9.11 2.31 0.16
N THR A 24 9.41 1.10 -0.32
CA THR A 24 8.42 0.07 -0.68
C THR A 24 7.73 -0.43 0.60
N PRO A 25 6.40 -0.29 0.72
CA PRO A 25 5.70 -0.72 1.91
C PRO A 25 5.71 -2.25 2.04
N ARG A 26 5.82 -2.75 3.27
CA ARG A 26 5.76 -4.17 3.60
C ARG A 26 4.48 -4.46 4.38
N PHE A 27 3.60 -5.29 3.84
CA PHE A 27 2.44 -5.77 4.60
C PHE A 27 2.90 -6.66 5.77
N ASN A 28 2.22 -6.56 6.90
CA ASN A 28 2.52 -7.31 8.12
C ASN A 28 1.45 -8.37 8.44
N SER A 29 0.49 -8.54 7.54
CA SER A 29 -0.66 -9.42 7.65
C SER A 29 -1.26 -9.55 6.26
N TRP A 30 -1.94 -10.66 6.01
CA TRP A 30 -2.56 -10.97 4.74
C TRP A 30 -4.05 -11.31 4.94
N PRO A 31 -4.88 -11.25 3.87
CA PRO A 31 -6.25 -11.74 3.91
C PRO A 31 -6.32 -13.22 4.29
N SER A 32 -7.49 -13.66 4.73
CA SER A 32 -7.77 -15.07 4.96
C SER A 32 -7.69 -15.88 3.67
N ASP A 33 -7.72 -17.19 3.84
CA ASP A 33 -7.55 -18.19 2.79
C ASP A 33 -8.86 -18.62 2.13
N ASP A 34 -9.86 -17.74 2.17
CA ASP A 34 -11.16 -18.00 1.56
C ASP A 34 -11.07 -17.82 0.03
N GLY A 35 -11.90 -18.56 -0.71
CA GLY A 35 -11.96 -18.47 -2.17
C GLY A 35 -10.99 -19.41 -2.90
N GLN A 36 -10.78 -19.13 -4.19
CA GLN A 36 -9.84 -19.87 -5.05
C GLN A 36 -8.41 -19.36 -4.86
N PRO A 37 -7.39 -20.17 -5.19
CA PRO A 37 -5.99 -19.74 -5.21
C PRO A 37 -5.81 -18.41 -5.97
N GLY A 38 -5.07 -17.48 -5.38
CA GLY A 38 -4.81 -16.19 -6.00
C GLY A 38 -3.79 -15.34 -5.23
N VAL A 39 -3.14 -14.44 -5.97
CA VAL A 39 -2.18 -13.48 -5.43
C VAL A 39 -2.91 -12.45 -4.56
N GLN A 40 -2.47 -12.24 -3.32
CA GLN A 40 -3.19 -11.40 -2.35
C GLN A 40 -2.71 -9.94 -2.32
N GLY A 41 -2.15 -9.43 -3.43
CA GLY A 41 -1.79 -8.02 -3.51
C GLY A 41 -1.17 -7.59 -4.83
N PHE A 42 -1.28 -6.28 -5.09
CA PHE A 42 -0.77 -5.64 -6.30
C PHE A 42 -0.05 -4.34 -5.94
N ALA A 43 0.54 -3.64 -6.91
CA ALA A 43 1.15 -2.34 -6.68
C ALA A 43 1.00 -1.39 -7.87
N GLY A 44 1.22 -0.10 -7.61
CA GLY A 44 1.17 0.94 -8.64
C GLY A 44 1.79 2.24 -8.17
N TYR A 45 1.81 3.24 -9.05
CA TYR A 45 2.40 4.55 -8.81
C TYR A 45 1.33 5.62 -8.73
N LYS A 46 1.34 6.38 -7.63
CA LYS A 46 0.35 7.44 -7.42
C LYS A 46 0.54 8.59 -8.41
N ALA A 47 -0.48 8.88 -9.21
CA ALA A 47 -0.47 10.00 -10.16
C ALA A 47 -0.94 11.31 -9.53
N GLY A 48 -2.20 11.33 -9.08
CA GLY A 48 -2.83 12.55 -8.58
C GLY A 48 -4.24 12.31 -8.07
N MET A 49 -5.04 13.37 -8.03
CA MET A 49 -6.45 13.29 -7.62
C MET A 49 -7.34 14.03 -8.62
N THR A 50 -8.55 13.54 -8.76
CA THR A 50 -9.68 14.22 -9.42
C THR A 50 -10.96 13.86 -8.66
N HIS A 51 -12.13 14.16 -9.21
CA HIS A 51 -13.41 13.69 -8.71
C HIS A 51 -14.21 13.00 -9.82
N VAL A 52 -15.09 12.11 -9.39
CA VAL A 52 -16.05 11.43 -10.24
C VAL A 52 -17.46 11.68 -9.75
N VAL A 53 -18.44 11.59 -10.65
CA VAL A 53 -19.85 11.47 -10.29
C VAL A 53 -20.23 10.00 -10.40
N LEU A 54 -20.66 9.42 -9.29
CA LEU A 54 -21.12 8.04 -9.18
C LEU A 54 -22.63 8.02 -8.95
N VAL A 55 -23.28 6.92 -9.32
CA VAL A 55 -24.60 6.58 -8.79
C VAL A 55 -24.42 5.96 -7.40
N ASN A 56 -25.10 6.52 -6.39
CA ASN A 56 -25.08 5.96 -5.04
C ASN A 56 -25.68 4.55 -5.08
N ASP A 57 -24.87 3.58 -4.67
CA ASP A 57 -25.17 2.17 -4.69
C ASP A 57 -25.25 1.58 -3.26
N GLU A 58 -25.38 2.43 -2.24
CA GLU A 58 -25.59 2.00 -0.86
C GLU A 58 -27.07 1.66 -0.67
N PRO A 59 -27.47 0.37 -0.52
CA PRO A 59 -28.87 -0.02 -0.45
C PRO A 59 -29.58 0.50 0.82
N ASN A 60 -28.80 0.92 1.82
CA ASN A 60 -29.31 1.51 3.06
C ASN A 60 -29.26 3.05 3.05
N SER A 61 -28.82 3.66 1.95
CA SER A 61 -28.78 5.12 1.80
C SER A 61 -30.13 5.63 1.31
N PRO A 62 -30.71 6.68 1.92
CA PRO A 62 -31.87 7.38 1.37
C PRO A 62 -31.63 8.01 -0.02
N ARG A 63 -30.38 8.01 -0.49
CA ARG A 63 -29.94 8.56 -1.78
C ARG A 63 -29.57 7.48 -2.79
N GLU A 64 -29.84 6.20 -2.53
CA GLU A 64 -29.62 5.12 -3.50
C GLU A 64 -30.20 5.50 -4.88
N GLY A 65 -29.42 5.28 -5.94
CA GLY A 65 -29.77 5.65 -7.31
C GLY A 65 -29.56 7.12 -7.67
N MET A 66 -29.23 8.00 -6.72
CA MET A 66 -28.93 9.41 -6.98
C MET A 66 -27.45 9.63 -7.26
N GLU A 67 -27.13 10.72 -7.97
CA GLU A 67 -25.76 11.13 -8.22
C GLU A 67 -25.04 11.64 -6.96
N GLU A 68 -23.77 11.24 -6.84
CA GLU A 68 -22.86 11.68 -5.78
C GLU A 68 -21.46 11.97 -6.32
N THR A 69 -20.95 13.15 -6.00
CA THR A 69 -19.56 13.52 -6.29
C THR A 69 -18.62 12.90 -5.28
N VAL A 70 -17.66 12.11 -5.77
CA VAL A 70 -16.69 11.40 -4.94
C VAL A 70 -15.27 11.80 -5.32
N PRO A 71 -14.42 12.19 -4.35
CA PRO A 71 -13.01 12.41 -4.61
C PRO A 71 -12.30 11.08 -4.87
N VAL A 72 -11.44 11.03 -5.87
CA VAL A 72 -10.65 9.85 -6.21
C VAL A 72 -9.16 10.18 -6.27
N THR A 73 -8.32 9.20 -5.91
CA THR A 73 -6.90 9.21 -6.24
C THR A 73 -6.67 8.29 -7.42
N VAL A 74 -6.02 8.81 -8.46
CA VAL A 74 -5.60 8.05 -9.65
C VAL A 74 -4.23 7.43 -9.38
N ILE A 75 -4.11 6.13 -9.67
CA ILE A 75 -2.88 5.36 -9.52
C ILE A 75 -2.66 4.58 -10.81
N GLU A 76 -1.50 4.71 -11.42
CA GLU A 76 -1.10 3.87 -12.55
C GLU A 76 -0.71 2.49 -12.02
N THR A 77 -1.37 1.45 -12.53
CA THR A 77 -1.25 0.05 -12.10
C THR A 77 -0.93 -0.84 -13.30
N PRO A 78 0.21 -0.62 -13.98
CA PRO A 78 0.63 -1.48 -15.09
C PRO A 78 0.88 -2.91 -14.59
N PRO A 79 0.90 -3.91 -15.50
CA PRO A 79 1.25 -5.28 -15.15
C PRO A 79 2.54 -5.37 -14.34
N MET A 80 2.53 -6.27 -13.36
CA MET A 80 3.70 -6.64 -12.56
C MET A 80 4.18 -8.02 -12.98
N ARG A 81 5.38 -8.39 -12.54
CA ARG A 81 5.93 -9.74 -12.75
C ARG A 81 6.19 -10.45 -11.43
N ALA A 82 5.68 -11.67 -11.29
CA ALA A 82 5.98 -12.63 -10.25
C ALA A 82 7.16 -13.51 -10.70
N VAL A 83 8.37 -13.07 -10.35
CA VAL A 83 9.63 -13.63 -10.89
C VAL A 83 10.12 -14.88 -10.15
N ALA A 84 9.58 -15.13 -8.96
CA ALA A 84 9.87 -16.34 -8.22
C ALA A 84 8.78 -16.68 -7.22
N LEU A 85 8.66 -17.96 -6.89
CA LEU A 85 7.93 -18.47 -5.74
C LEU A 85 8.92 -18.66 -4.59
N ARG A 86 8.60 -18.16 -3.39
CA ARG A 86 9.28 -18.48 -2.13
C ARG A 86 8.37 -19.30 -1.23
N ALA A 87 8.84 -20.48 -0.84
CA ALA A 87 8.18 -21.35 0.12
C ALA A 87 8.66 -21.07 1.56
N TYR A 88 7.76 -21.18 2.52
CA TYR A 88 8.07 -21.06 3.95
C TYR A 88 7.79 -22.36 4.69
N GLU A 89 8.75 -22.82 5.48
CA GLU A 89 8.56 -23.93 6.43
C GLU A 89 8.08 -23.41 7.79
N ASP A 90 7.24 -24.20 8.46
CA ASP A 90 6.85 -23.98 9.84
C ASP A 90 7.88 -24.59 10.79
N THR A 91 8.62 -23.73 11.50
CA THR A 91 9.60 -24.17 12.50
C THR A 91 9.12 -23.86 13.91
N PRO A 92 9.72 -24.45 14.97
CA PRO A 92 9.45 -24.06 16.35
C PRO A 92 9.70 -22.57 16.66
N TYR A 93 10.37 -21.85 15.76
CA TYR A 93 10.68 -20.42 15.88
C TYR A 93 9.82 -19.54 14.96
N GLY A 94 8.77 -20.11 14.34
CA GLY A 94 7.92 -19.49 13.34
C GLY A 94 8.36 -19.79 11.91
N GLN A 95 7.71 -19.12 10.95
CA GLN A 95 7.95 -19.33 9.52
C GLN A 95 9.37 -18.91 9.09
N ARG A 96 10.03 -19.76 8.31
CA ARG A 96 11.34 -19.47 7.71
C ARG A 96 11.32 -19.76 6.21
N PRO A 97 12.00 -18.96 5.38
CA PRO A 97 12.18 -19.29 3.96
C PRO A 97 12.89 -20.63 3.82
N LEU A 98 12.31 -21.54 3.02
CA LEU A 98 12.84 -22.87 2.74
C LEU A 98 13.68 -22.85 1.45
N THR A 99 13.05 -22.51 0.32
CA THR A 99 13.69 -22.36 -0.99
C THR A 99 12.89 -21.42 -1.89
N GLU A 100 13.42 -21.17 -3.09
CA GLU A 100 12.80 -20.35 -4.12
C GLU A 100 12.86 -21.03 -5.48
N VAL A 101 11.74 -20.98 -6.23
CA VAL A 101 11.65 -21.40 -7.64
C VAL A 101 11.62 -20.14 -8.48
N TRP A 102 12.64 -19.91 -9.28
CA TRP A 102 12.78 -18.72 -10.14
C TRP A 102 12.42 -19.03 -11.61
N THR A 103 11.97 -18.00 -12.32
CA THR A 103 11.79 -18.03 -13.79
C THR A 103 13.13 -17.93 -14.53
N ASP A 104 13.15 -18.26 -15.82
CA ASP A 104 14.24 -17.90 -16.73
C ASP A 104 13.98 -16.61 -17.54
N GLU A 105 12.72 -16.15 -17.61
CA GLU A 105 12.36 -14.93 -18.34
C GLU A 105 12.36 -13.70 -17.42
N PHE A 106 13.31 -12.78 -17.67
CA PHE A 106 13.44 -11.57 -16.88
C PHE A 106 13.17 -10.30 -17.68
N HIS A 107 12.54 -9.32 -17.04
CA HIS A 107 12.45 -7.97 -17.58
C HIS A 107 13.86 -7.35 -17.71
N SER A 108 14.11 -6.65 -18.81
CA SER A 108 15.43 -6.13 -19.20
C SER A 108 16.12 -5.22 -18.18
N GLU A 109 15.36 -4.59 -17.29
CA GLU A 109 15.88 -3.67 -16.26
C GLU A 109 15.85 -4.24 -14.83
N LEU A 110 15.56 -5.53 -14.65
CA LEU A 110 15.53 -6.18 -13.33
C LEU A 110 16.91 -6.22 -12.66
N ASP A 111 17.97 -6.33 -13.47
CA ASP A 111 19.39 -6.27 -13.13
C ASP A 111 19.81 -4.97 -12.40
N ARG A 112 19.04 -3.89 -12.54
CA ARG A 112 19.25 -2.63 -11.78
C ARG A 112 19.01 -2.80 -10.27
N THR A 113 18.38 -3.89 -9.86
CA THR A 113 17.98 -4.16 -8.47
C THR A 113 18.57 -5.45 -7.93
N LEU A 114 18.56 -6.51 -8.72
CA LEU A 114 18.97 -7.85 -8.33
C LEU A 114 20.16 -8.28 -9.18
N ASP A 115 21.00 -9.13 -8.62
CA ASP A 115 21.87 -9.98 -9.42
C ASP A 115 20.98 -11.12 -9.93
N VAL A 116 20.55 -11.01 -11.19
CA VAL A 116 19.57 -11.94 -11.80
C VAL A 116 20.20 -13.34 -11.90
N PRO A 117 19.48 -14.43 -11.54
CA PRO A 117 20.02 -15.78 -11.65
C PRO A 117 20.45 -16.12 -13.08
N GLU A 118 21.71 -16.49 -13.25
CA GLU A 118 22.23 -17.03 -14.52
C GLU A 118 22.11 -18.56 -14.57
N ASP A 119 22.35 -19.21 -13.43
CA ASP A 119 22.22 -20.65 -13.23
C ASP A 119 21.31 -20.90 -12.02
N HIS A 120 20.13 -21.49 -12.26
CA HIS A 120 19.19 -21.90 -11.23
C HIS A 120 18.58 -23.26 -11.61
N ASP A 121 18.27 -24.08 -10.60
CA ASP A 121 17.64 -25.39 -10.78
C ASP A 121 16.21 -25.30 -10.21
N PRO A 122 15.22 -24.90 -11.04
CA PRO A 122 13.84 -24.74 -10.59
C PRO A 122 13.21 -26.08 -10.19
N ASP A 123 13.55 -27.17 -10.89
CA ASP A 123 13.06 -28.51 -10.62
C ASP A 123 13.49 -29.00 -9.23
N ALA A 124 14.77 -28.82 -8.87
CA ALA A 124 15.27 -29.20 -7.54
C ALA A 124 14.63 -28.37 -6.42
N ALA A 125 14.37 -27.09 -6.67
CA ALA A 125 13.67 -26.24 -5.72
C ALA A 125 12.21 -26.67 -5.55
N GLU A 126 11.51 -26.97 -6.65
CA GLU A 126 10.13 -27.47 -6.62
C GLU A 126 10.02 -28.82 -5.89
N GLU A 127 10.94 -29.75 -6.15
CA GLU A 127 11.02 -31.04 -5.46
C GLU A 127 11.11 -30.83 -3.94
N GLN A 128 12.01 -29.94 -3.50
CA GLN A 128 12.17 -29.62 -2.08
C GLN A 128 10.89 -29.02 -1.46
N VAL A 129 10.15 -28.19 -2.21
CA VAL A 129 8.86 -27.62 -1.74
C VAL A 129 7.80 -28.70 -1.63
N ARG A 130 7.72 -29.62 -2.59
CA ARG A 130 6.77 -30.73 -2.57
C ARG A 130 7.08 -31.73 -1.45
N GLU A 131 8.34 -32.03 -1.18
CA GLU A 131 8.74 -32.84 -0.03
C GLU A 131 8.29 -32.19 1.30
N ALA A 132 8.44 -30.87 1.44
CA ALA A 132 7.97 -30.14 2.62
C ALA A 132 6.44 -30.15 2.75
N LEU A 133 5.72 -30.11 1.62
CA LEU A 133 4.26 -30.27 1.60
C LEU A 133 3.84 -31.68 2.06
N GLU A 134 4.51 -32.72 1.57
CA GLU A 134 4.25 -34.12 1.96
C GLU A 134 4.57 -34.38 3.43
N ALA A 135 5.65 -33.79 3.94
CA ALA A 135 6.02 -33.85 5.36
C ALA A 135 5.03 -33.08 6.28
N GLY A 136 4.22 -32.19 5.71
CA GLY A 136 3.29 -31.33 6.45
C GLY A 136 3.96 -30.14 7.14
N ASP A 137 5.19 -29.80 6.74
CA ASP A 137 5.99 -28.71 7.30
C ASP A 137 5.89 -27.42 6.47
N LEU A 138 5.23 -27.45 5.30
CA LEU A 138 5.00 -26.26 4.47
C LEU A 138 3.96 -25.31 5.10
N GLY A 139 4.42 -24.13 5.53
CA GLY A 139 3.63 -23.15 6.25
C GLY A 139 2.95 -22.08 5.39
N ASP A 140 3.61 -21.54 4.36
CA ASP A 140 3.05 -20.50 3.48
C ASP A 140 3.76 -20.43 2.12
N VAL A 141 3.06 -19.93 1.11
CA VAL A 141 3.58 -19.74 -0.26
C VAL A 141 3.44 -18.27 -0.65
N ARG A 142 4.52 -17.67 -1.16
CA ARG A 142 4.55 -16.26 -1.55
C ARG A 142 5.31 -16.07 -2.84
N LEU A 143 4.95 -15.05 -3.59
CA LEU A 143 5.62 -14.66 -4.81
C LEU A 143 6.57 -13.48 -4.54
N ILE A 144 7.76 -13.54 -5.11
CA ILE A 144 8.64 -12.40 -5.29
C ILE A 144 8.15 -11.65 -6.53
N THR A 145 7.55 -10.49 -6.30
CA THR A 145 6.96 -9.66 -7.34
C THR A 145 7.77 -8.39 -7.55
N HIS A 146 7.81 -7.86 -8.78
CA HIS A 146 8.36 -6.54 -9.05
C HIS A 146 7.48 -5.74 -10.01
N THR A 147 7.49 -4.41 -9.83
CA THR A 147 6.86 -3.49 -10.79
C THR A 147 7.70 -3.34 -12.06
N VAL A 148 7.12 -2.80 -13.12
CA VAL A 148 7.84 -2.35 -14.33
C VAL A 148 7.73 -0.82 -14.44
N PRO A 149 8.63 -0.03 -13.81
CA PRO A 149 8.52 1.43 -13.79
C PRO A 149 8.69 2.07 -15.17
N ASP A 150 9.41 1.42 -16.09
CA ASP A 150 9.62 1.91 -17.45
C ASP A 150 8.32 1.98 -18.26
N ALA A 151 7.30 1.20 -17.87
CA ALA A 151 5.95 1.27 -18.42
C ALA A 151 5.16 2.51 -17.94
N VAL A 152 5.71 3.32 -17.02
CA VAL A 152 5.07 4.51 -16.46
C VAL A 152 5.92 5.74 -16.78
N PRO A 153 5.69 6.42 -17.93
CA PRO A 153 6.54 7.52 -18.39
C PRO A 153 6.66 8.68 -17.38
N SER A 154 5.60 8.91 -16.61
CA SER A 154 5.52 9.96 -15.58
C SER A 154 6.43 9.70 -14.36
N VAL A 155 6.89 8.46 -14.19
CA VAL A 155 7.78 8.03 -13.11
C VAL A 155 9.24 7.98 -13.61
N PRO A 156 10.16 8.82 -13.10
CA PRO A 156 11.52 8.92 -13.65
C PRO A 156 12.40 7.69 -13.48
N LYS A 157 12.05 6.78 -12.56
CA LYS A 157 12.89 5.62 -12.28
C LYS A 157 12.57 4.52 -13.28
N LYS A 158 13.64 3.84 -13.69
CA LYS A 158 13.64 2.59 -14.46
C LYS A 158 13.83 1.37 -13.58
N LYS A 159 14.54 1.56 -12.46
CA LYS A 159 14.83 0.54 -11.44
C LYS A 159 13.53 -0.01 -10.82
N PRO A 160 13.24 -1.32 -10.97
CA PRO A 160 12.07 -1.97 -10.37
C PRO A 160 12.04 -1.91 -8.84
N ASP A 161 10.83 -1.81 -8.26
CA ASP A 161 10.64 -2.08 -6.84
C ASP A 161 10.28 -3.55 -6.65
N VAL A 162 11.04 -4.27 -5.81
CA VAL A 162 10.82 -5.69 -5.51
C VAL A 162 10.09 -5.85 -4.17
N MET A 163 9.09 -6.73 -4.15
CA MET A 163 8.29 -7.01 -2.98
C MET A 163 7.72 -8.41 -2.95
N GLU A 164 7.65 -8.97 -1.75
CA GLU A 164 7.01 -10.26 -1.51
C GLU A 164 5.50 -10.08 -1.34
N THR A 165 4.74 -10.98 -1.94
CA THR A 165 3.27 -10.99 -1.95
C THR A 165 2.76 -12.40 -1.70
N ARG A 166 1.86 -12.57 -0.73
CA ARG A 166 1.33 -13.90 -0.39
C ARG A 166 0.36 -14.42 -1.44
N VAL A 167 0.33 -15.74 -1.64
CA VAL A 167 -0.73 -16.45 -2.37
C VAL A 167 -1.64 -17.14 -1.36
N GLY A 168 -2.94 -16.93 -1.46
CA GLY A 168 -3.95 -17.52 -0.56
C GLY A 168 -5.09 -18.17 -1.34
N GLY A 169 -6.07 -18.74 -0.64
CA GLY A 169 -7.25 -19.37 -1.25
C GLY A 169 -7.07 -20.86 -1.57
N GLY A 170 -8.11 -21.69 -1.53
CA GLY A 170 -8.00 -23.14 -1.80
C GLY A 170 -7.12 -23.92 -0.80
N SER A 171 -6.71 -25.14 -1.16
CA SER A 171 -5.76 -25.92 -0.34
C SER A 171 -4.31 -25.44 -0.55
N VAL A 172 -3.38 -25.84 0.34
CA VAL A 172 -1.96 -25.48 0.18
C VAL A 172 -1.39 -26.04 -1.12
N SER A 173 -1.82 -27.24 -1.54
CA SER A 173 -1.44 -27.83 -2.83
C SER A 173 -1.92 -26.94 -3.99
N ASP A 174 -3.21 -26.59 -4.01
CA ASP A 174 -3.76 -25.78 -5.10
C ASP A 174 -3.09 -24.40 -5.20
N ARG A 175 -2.67 -23.82 -4.07
CA ARG A 175 -1.92 -22.55 -4.04
C ARG A 175 -0.51 -22.69 -4.58
N LEU A 176 0.16 -23.80 -4.24
CA LEU A 176 1.49 -24.10 -4.71
C LEU A 176 1.47 -24.24 -6.24
N ASP A 177 0.55 -25.06 -6.76
CA ASP A 177 0.42 -25.30 -8.19
C ASP A 177 0.07 -23.98 -8.93
N HIS A 178 -0.91 -23.22 -8.43
CA HIS A 178 -1.24 -21.91 -9.00
C HIS A 178 -0.06 -20.91 -8.99
N ALA A 179 0.76 -20.94 -7.94
CA ALA A 179 1.93 -20.07 -7.83
C ALA A 179 3.06 -20.49 -8.78
N LEU A 180 3.26 -21.79 -8.99
CA LEU A 180 4.23 -22.33 -9.95
C LEU A 180 3.80 -21.98 -11.37
N ASP A 181 2.54 -22.26 -11.74
CA ASP A 181 1.98 -21.93 -13.06
C ASP A 181 2.23 -20.46 -13.43
N LEU A 182 1.90 -19.54 -12.51
CA LEU A 182 2.09 -18.10 -12.74
C LEU A 182 3.56 -17.72 -12.92
N VAL A 183 4.46 -18.35 -12.16
CA VAL A 183 5.91 -18.09 -12.26
C VAL A 183 6.42 -18.63 -13.61
N GLU A 184 6.09 -19.87 -13.98
CA GLU A 184 6.51 -20.49 -15.25
C GLU A 184 6.08 -19.68 -16.48
N ASP A 185 4.90 -19.06 -16.46
CA ASP A 185 4.38 -18.19 -17.52
C ASP A 185 5.12 -16.81 -17.63
N GLY A 186 6.23 -16.63 -16.93
CA GLY A 186 7.01 -15.39 -16.89
C GLY A 186 6.50 -14.38 -15.85
N GLY A 187 5.53 -14.77 -15.02
CA GLY A 187 5.08 -14.02 -13.87
C GLY A 187 4.16 -12.85 -14.16
N GLU A 188 3.85 -12.55 -15.42
CA GLU A 188 3.09 -11.35 -15.78
C GLU A 188 1.64 -11.44 -15.31
N HIS A 189 1.21 -10.47 -14.50
CA HIS A 189 -0.16 -10.38 -14.00
C HIS A 189 -0.58 -8.91 -13.82
N ALA A 190 -1.88 -8.67 -13.93
CA ALA A 190 -2.51 -7.36 -13.91
C ALA A 190 -3.37 -7.15 -12.65
N MET A 191 -3.80 -5.91 -12.45
CA MET A 191 -4.69 -5.55 -11.35
C MET A 191 -6.02 -6.33 -11.41
N ASN A 192 -6.53 -6.59 -12.61
CA ASN A 192 -7.79 -7.29 -12.87
C ASN A 192 -7.77 -8.77 -12.47
N ASP A 193 -6.59 -9.39 -12.36
CA ASP A 193 -6.46 -10.79 -11.95
C ASP A 193 -6.70 -10.97 -10.45
N ILE A 194 -6.60 -9.88 -9.68
CA ILE A 194 -6.65 -9.89 -8.21
C ILE A 194 -7.85 -9.12 -7.67
N PHE A 195 -8.22 -8.01 -8.32
CA PHE A 195 -9.23 -7.10 -7.83
C PHE A 195 -10.31 -6.84 -8.88
N ARG A 196 -11.52 -6.56 -8.39
CA ARG A 196 -12.63 -6.06 -9.20
C ARG A 196 -13.09 -4.69 -8.70
N ALA A 197 -13.56 -3.85 -9.62
CA ALA A 197 -14.15 -2.57 -9.27
C ALA A 197 -15.31 -2.75 -8.28
N GLY A 198 -15.39 -1.86 -7.30
CA GLY A 198 -16.37 -1.90 -6.22
C GLY A 198 -15.92 -2.63 -4.95
N GLU A 199 -14.87 -3.45 -5.03
CA GLU A 199 -14.26 -4.11 -3.88
C GLU A 199 -13.51 -3.16 -2.95
N TYR A 200 -13.17 -3.65 -1.75
CA TYR A 200 -12.36 -2.93 -0.77
C TYR A 200 -10.93 -3.49 -0.73
N ALA A 201 -9.96 -2.59 -0.91
CA ALA A 201 -8.54 -2.86 -0.74
C ALA A 201 -7.98 -2.13 0.48
N ASP A 202 -6.98 -2.70 1.13
CA ASP A 202 -6.11 -1.96 2.04
C ASP A 202 -4.93 -1.40 1.24
N VAL A 203 -4.69 -0.09 1.34
CA VAL A 203 -3.63 0.59 0.60
C VAL A 203 -2.47 0.96 1.52
N ALA A 204 -1.30 0.41 1.25
CA ALA A 204 -0.08 0.72 1.98
C ALA A 204 0.84 1.66 1.20
N GLY A 205 1.51 2.56 1.91
CA GLY A 205 2.45 3.50 1.30
C GLY A 205 3.28 4.28 2.33
N VAL A 206 4.42 4.80 1.89
CA VAL A 206 5.26 5.68 2.71
C VAL A 206 4.84 7.13 2.53
N THR A 207 4.31 7.71 3.61
CA THR A 207 3.73 9.05 3.65
C THR A 207 4.67 10.17 3.19
N LYS A 208 4.11 11.28 2.68
CA LYS A 208 4.84 12.53 2.33
C LYS A 208 5.78 12.96 3.48
N GLY A 209 7.08 13.00 3.20
CA GLY A 209 8.13 13.39 4.16
C GLY A 209 8.04 14.86 4.54
N LYS A 210 8.21 15.19 5.82
CA LYS A 210 8.18 16.58 6.32
C LYS A 210 9.43 16.94 7.14
N GLY A 211 10.44 16.07 7.13
CA GLY A 211 11.67 16.21 7.91
C GLY A 211 11.41 16.40 9.41
N THR A 212 12.27 17.19 10.04
CA THR A 212 12.17 17.53 11.46
C THR A 212 11.05 18.53 11.71
N GLN A 213 10.08 18.16 12.55
CA GLN A 213 8.95 19.03 12.90
C GLN A 213 8.78 19.17 14.41
N GLY A 214 8.33 20.36 14.82
CA GLY A 214 8.05 20.66 16.22
C GLY A 214 6.79 19.96 16.76
N PRO A 215 6.63 19.87 18.10
CA PRO A 215 5.53 19.14 18.73
C PRO A 215 4.13 19.60 18.30
N VAL A 216 3.97 20.88 17.94
CA VAL A 216 2.69 21.44 17.48
C VAL A 216 2.20 20.71 16.23
N LYS A 217 3.05 20.60 15.20
CA LYS A 217 2.69 19.92 13.95
C LYS A 217 2.75 18.40 14.11
N ARG A 218 3.79 17.88 14.78
CA ARG A 218 4.04 16.44 14.90
C ARG A 218 2.99 15.74 15.77
N TRP A 219 2.54 16.35 16.87
CA TRP A 219 1.67 15.71 17.85
C TRP A 219 0.33 16.43 18.05
N GLY A 220 0.12 17.61 17.48
CA GLY A 220 -1.11 18.38 17.67
C GLY A 220 -1.20 19.03 19.06
N VAL A 221 -0.06 19.38 19.68
CA VAL A 221 -0.09 20.18 20.92
C VAL A 221 -0.49 21.62 20.62
N GLN A 222 -1.09 22.29 21.59
CA GLN A 222 -1.46 23.69 21.44
C GLN A 222 -0.22 24.58 21.32
N LYS A 223 -0.35 25.65 20.52
CA LYS A 223 0.53 26.82 20.66
C LYS A 223 0.27 27.48 22.01
N ARG A 224 1.26 28.20 22.55
CA ARG A 224 1.04 29.10 23.70
C ARG A 224 -0.04 30.12 23.34
N LYS A 225 -0.86 30.51 24.33
CA LYS A 225 -2.06 31.34 24.14
C LYS A 225 -1.91 32.68 24.87
N GLY A 226 -2.67 33.69 24.43
CA GLY A 226 -2.76 35.00 25.06
C GLY A 226 -1.40 35.65 25.32
N LYS A 227 -1.20 36.15 26.56
CA LYS A 227 0.07 36.77 26.99
C LYS A 227 1.27 35.83 26.81
N HIS A 228 1.12 34.54 27.12
CA HIS A 228 2.21 33.56 27.05
C HIS A 228 2.83 33.42 25.65
N ALA A 229 2.04 33.62 24.58
CA ALA A 229 2.54 33.56 23.21
C ALA A 229 3.53 34.70 22.87
N ARG A 230 3.54 35.78 23.66
CA ARG A 230 4.38 36.98 23.47
C ARG A 230 5.63 36.99 24.35
N GLN A 231 5.74 36.05 25.30
CA GLN A 231 6.83 36.03 26.29
C GLN A 231 8.11 35.32 25.81
N GLY A 232 8.23 34.99 24.52
CA GLY A 232 9.38 34.24 23.96
C GLY A 232 9.11 32.75 23.71
N TRP A 233 7.94 32.21 24.10
CA TRP A 233 7.52 30.84 23.78
C TRP A 233 6.24 30.85 22.96
N ARG A 234 6.29 30.34 21.73
CA ARG A 234 5.10 30.21 20.85
C ARG A 234 4.68 28.77 20.61
N ARG A 235 5.64 27.88 20.35
CA ARG A 235 5.41 26.51 19.84
C ARG A 235 6.06 25.40 20.70
N ARG A 236 6.40 25.74 21.94
CA ARG A 236 7.00 24.83 22.93
C ARG A 236 5.92 24.40 23.94
N ILE A 237 5.98 23.15 24.38
CA ILE A 237 5.09 22.61 25.42
C ILE A 237 5.34 23.27 26.79
N GLY A 238 4.51 22.94 27.77
CA GLY A 238 4.59 23.47 29.13
C GLY A 238 5.87 23.03 29.86
N ASN A 239 6.01 21.72 30.06
CA ASN A 239 7.12 21.05 30.74
C ASN A 239 7.37 19.67 30.09
N LEU A 240 8.44 18.98 30.51
CA LEU A 240 8.82 17.64 30.02
C LEU A 240 8.40 16.49 30.95
N GLY A 241 7.65 16.78 32.02
CA GLY A 241 7.24 15.79 33.01
C GLY A 241 7.08 16.40 34.41
N PRO A 242 6.57 15.61 35.37
CA PRO A 242 6.61 15.94 36.79
C PRO A 242 8.04 15.86 37.34
N TRP A 243 8.24 16.26 38.60
CA TRP A 243 9.52 16.11 39.29
C TRP A 243 9.95 14.65 39.37
N ASN A 244 9.08 13.78 39.92
CA ASN A 244 9.30 12.35 40.01
C ASN A 244 8.33 11.61 39.09
N PRO A 245 8.77 10.63 38.28
CA PRO A 245 10.15 10.13 38.16
C PRO A 245 11.06 11.13 37.44
N SER A 246 12.31 11.25 37.90
CA SER A 246 13.34 12.21 37.41
C SER A 246 13.91 11.84 36.04
N ARG A 247 13.04 11.64 35.05
CA ARG A 247 13.38 11.31 33.66
C ARG A 247 12.28 11.76 32.71
N VAL A 248 12.65 12.08 31.48
CA VAL A 248 11.66 12.38 30.43
C VAL A 248 11.05 11.06 29.93
N ARG A 249 9.73 10.94 30.02
CA ARG A 249 9.02 9.78 29.44
C ARG A 249 8.95 9.91 27.92
N SER A 250 9.10 8.79 27.22
CA SER A 250 8.94 8.70 25.76
C SER A 250 7.56 9.14 25.25
N THR A 251 6.55 9.12 26.13
CA THR A 251 5.17 9.50 25.82
C THR A 251 4.95 11.02 25.75
N VAL A 252 5.92 11.83 26.18
CA VAL A 252 5.85 13.29 26.13
C VAL A 252 6.08 13.75 24.69
N PRO A 253 5.22 14.62 24.12
CA PRO A 253 5.30 15.01 22.72
C PRO A 253 6.51 15.92 22.47
N GLN A 254 7.53 15.38 21.81
CA GLN A 254 8.76 16.07 21.46
C GLN A 254 8.93 16.23 19.94
N GLN A 255 9.88 17.09 19.57
CA GLN A 255 10.25 17.35 18.18
C GLN A 255 10.89 16.12 17.53
N GLY A 256 10.98 16.08 16.20
CA GLY A 256 11.68 15.03 15.46
C GLY A 256 11.06 14.73 14.10
N GLN A 257 11.50 13.63 13.48
CA GLN A 257 11.02 13.19 12.16
C GLN A 257 9.49 13.09 12.11
N THR A 258 8.91 13.64 11.05
CA THR A 258 7.47 13.59 10.74
C THR A 258 7.27 13.34 9.25
N GLY A 259 6.34 12.44 8.92
CA GLY A 259 6.19 11.94 7.55
C GLY A 259 7.34 11.01 7.17
N TYR A 260 7.27 10.42 5.98
CA TYR A 260 8.17 9.34 5.57
C TYR A 260 8.09 8.14 6.51
N HIS A 261 6.86 7.81 6.92
CA HIS A 261 6.52 6.63 7.69
C HIS A 261 5.60 5.75 6.83
N GLN A 262 5.76 4.43 6.91
CA GLN A 262 4.79 3.49 6.33
C GLN A 262 3.43 3.63 7.03
N ARG A 263 2.35 3.61 6.24
CA ARG A 263 0.97 3.50 6.69
C ARG A 263 0.24 2.50 5.82
N THR A 264 -0.70 1.80 6.44
CA THR A 264 -1.69 0.97 5.75
C THR A 264 -3.04 1.59 6.07
N GLU A 265 -3.68 2.19 5.07
CA GLU A 265 -5.03 2.72 5.18
C GLU A 265 -6.01 1.63 4.75
N LEU A 266 -6.95 1.32 5.63
CA LEU A 266 -7.85 0.18 5.45
C LEU A 266 -9.10 0.56 4.65
N ASN A 267 -9.74 -0.45 4.06
CA ASN A 267 -11.09 -0.37 3.47
C ASN A 267 -11.25 0.76 2.44
N LYS A 268 -10.28 0.88 1.53
CA LYS A 268 -10.35 1.80 0.39
C LYS A 268 -11.13 1.13 -0.73
N ARG A 269 -12.23 1.74 -1.10
CA ARG A 269 -13.04 1.25 -2.21
C ARG A 269 -12.34 1.52 -3.54
N LEU A 270 -12.21 0.50 -4.35
CA LEU A 270 -11.80 0.62 -5.74
C LEU A 270 -13.03 1.08 -6.52
N ILE A 271 -12.97 2.29 -7.08
CA ILE A 271 -14.07 2.85 -7.84
C ILE A 271 -14.09 2.26 -9.24
N ASP A 272 -12.93 2.19 -9.87
CA ASP A 272 -12.78 1.68 -11.22
C ASP A 272 -11.35 1.14 -11.44
N ILE A 273 -11.22 0.20 -12.36
CA ILE A 273 -9.95 -0.36 -12.84
C ILE A 273 -10.05 -0.36 -14.36
N GLY A 274 -9.27 0.53 -14.99
CA GLY A 274 -9.37 0.80 -16.42
C GLY A 274 -8.00 0.86 -17.08
N ASP A 275 -7.99 1.19 -18.37
CA ASP A 275 -6.79 1.36 -19.19
C ASP A 275 -7.06 2.46 -20.21
N GLY A 276 -6.17 3.45 -20.29
CA GLY A 276 -6.31 4.62 -21.16
C GLY A 276 -6.07 5.93 -20.43
N ASP A 277 -6.55 7.02 -21.02
CA ASP A 277 -6.37 8.40 -20.58
C ASP A 277 -7.63 9.03 -19.95
N GLU A 278 -8.71 8.26 -19.75
CA GLU A 278 -9.96 8.79 -19.20
C GLU A 278 -9.82 9.50 -17.84
N PRO A 279 -8.91 9.11 -16.92
CA PRO A 279 -8.75 9.82 -15.66
C PRO A 279 -7.70 10.93 -15.72
N THR A 280 -7.03 11.13 -16.87
CA THR A 280 -6.02 12.18 -17.06
C THR A 280 -6.64 13.56 -16.96
N VAL A 281 -5.92 14.52 -16.41
CA VAL A 281 -6.42 15.89 -16.21
C VAL A 281 -5.79 16.85 -17.23
N ASP A 282 -6.53 17.84 -17.69
CA ASP A 282 -6.09 18.89 -18.61
C ASP A 282 -4.79 19.55 -18.13
N GLY A 283 -3.77 19.54 -18.99
CA GLY A 283 -2.43 20.04 -18.68
C GLY A 283 -1.57 19.09 -17.84
N GLY A 284 -2.02 17.85 -17.63
CA GLY A 284 -1.36 16.81 -16.87
C GLY A 284 -1.49 16.98 -15.36
N PHE A 285 -1.30 15.89 -14.61
CA PHE A 285 -1.23 15.94 -13.16
C PHE A 285 -0.01 16.75 -12.71
N VAL A 286 -0.25 17.77 -11.87
CA VAL A 286 0.78 18.72 -11.41
C VAL A 286 1.92 18.00 -10.69
N ASN A 287 3.16 18.22 -11.14
CA ASN A 287 4.38 17.53 -10.70
C ASN A 287 4.42 16.02 -10.98
N TYR A 288 3.53 15.50 -11.80
CA TYR A 288 3.48 14.10 -12.21
C TYR A 288 3.69 13.96 -13.71
N GLY A 289 2.65 14.23 -14.51
CA GLY A 289 2.56 14.00 -15.95
C GLY A 289 1.16 13.56 -16.36
N GLU A 290 1.03 13.04 -17.58
CA GLU A 290 -0.21 12.43 -18.10
C GLU A 290 -0.24 10.95 -17.75
N VAL A 291 -1.46 10.43 -17.55
CA VAL A 291 -1.78 9.00 -17.47
C VAL A 291 -2.39 8.60 -18.80
N ASP A 292 -1.85 7.56 -19.42
CA ASP A 292 -2.38 6.87 -20.60
C ASP A 292 -1.89 5.41 -20.54
N GLY A 293 -2.72 4.54 -19.97
CA GLY A 293 -2.36 3.16 -19.68
C GLY A 293 -3.16 2.58 -18.50
N PRO A 294 -2.79 1.40 -17.98
CA PRO A 294 -3.53 0.75 -16.90
C PRO A 294 -3.57 1.59 -15.63
N TYR A 295 -4.78 1.85 -15.11
CA TYR A 295 -4.99 2.66 -13.92
C TYR A 295 -6.03 2.07 -12.97
N THR A 296 -6.01 2.58 -11.74
CA THR A 296 -7.00 2.32 -10.71
C THR A 296 -7.47 3.62 -10.08
N LEU A 297 -8.79 3.78 -9.96
CA LEU A 297 -9.42 4.88 -9.22
C LEU A 297 -9.72 4.44 -7.79
N VAL A 298 -9.07 5.07 -6.81
CA VAL A 298 -9.28 4.76 -5.38
C VAL A 298 -10.11 5.83 -4.70
N LYS A 299 -11.18 5.44 -3.99
CA LYS A 299 -12.02 6.36 -3.22
C LYS A 299 -11.20 7.14 -2.17
N GLY A 300 -11.27 8.46 -2.24
CA GLY A 300 -10.65 9.38 -1.29
C GLY A 300 -9.14 9.52 -1.51
N SER A 301 -8.39 9.56 -0.41
CA SER A 301 -6.94 9.81 -0.42
C SER A 301 -6.11 8.54 -0.24
N VAL A 302 -4.90 8.54 -0.78
CA VAL A 302 -3.90 7.47 -0.61
C VAL A 302 -2.59 8.01 0.00
N PRO A 303 -1.94 7.26 0.94
CA PRO A 303 -0.72 7.70 1.60
C PRO A 303 0.49 7.76 0.66
N GLY A 304 1.06 8.95 0.50
CA GLY A 304 2.31 9.14 -0.27
C GLY A 304 2.28 10.41 -1.11
N PRO A 305 3.45 10.89 -1.55
CA PRO A 305 3.54 11.81 -2.67
C PRO A 305 3.17 11.14 -3.98
N ASP A 306 2.95 11.98 -4.98
CA ASP A 306 2.84 11.56 -6.37
C ASP A 306 4.19 10.89 -6.75
N LYS A 307 4.16 9.93 -7.68
CA LYS A 307 5.26 9.02 -8.06
C LYS A 307 5.67 7.97 -7.02
N ARG A 308 5.05 7.97 -5.83
CA ARG A 308 5.35 6.96 -4.81
C ARG A 308 4.68 5.64 -5.16
N LEU A 309 5.42 4.54 -5.01
CA LEU A 309 4.85 3.21 -5.00
C LEU A 309 3.85 3.04 -3.86
N VAL A 310 2.66 2.58 -4.21
CA VAL A 310 1.62 2.17 -3.28
C VAL A 310 1.28 0.71 -3.53
N ARG A 311 0.94 -0.01 -2.46
CA ARG A 311 0.57 -1.42 -2.54
C ARG A 311 -0.89 -1.62 -2.15
N PHE A 312 -1.52 -2.56 -2.84
CA PHE A 312 -2.87 -3.02 -2.60
C PHE A 312 -2.82 -4.42 -2.01
N ARG A 313 -3.77 -4.73 -1.14
CA ARG A 313 -4.18 -6.09 -0.78
C ARG A 313 -5.69 -6.09 -0.59
N PRO A 314 -6.39 -7.23 -0.76
CA PRO A 314 -7.78 -7.34 -0.34
C PRO A 314 -7.95 -6.88 1.12
N ALA A 315 -9.05 -6.19 1.43
CA ALA A 315 -9.29 -5.70 2.78
C ALA A 315 -9.32 -6.86 3.78
N VAL A 316 -8.48 -6.82 4.81
CA VAL A 316 -8.42 -7.91 5.82
C VAL A 316 -9.52 -7.80 6.88
N ARG A 317 -10.27 -6.69 6.87
CA ARG A 317 -11.34 -6.39 7.83
C ARG A 317 -12.38 -5.42 7.23
N PRO A 318 -13.05 -5.82 6.13
CA PRO A 318 -14.09 -5.01 5.52
C PRO A 318 -15.25 -4.82 6.51
N ASN A 319 -15.84 -3.63 6.52
CA ASN A 319 -17.03 -3.35 7.34
C ASN A 319 -18.32 -3.58 6.54
N ASP A 320 -18.26 -3.32 5.23
CA ASP A 320 -19.40 -3.37 4.33
C ASP A 320 -19.15 -4.45 3.28
N GLN A 321 -20.25 -5.02 2.77
CA GLN A 321 -20.17 -5.97 1.67
C GLN A 321 -19.71 -5.26 0.39
N PRO A 322 -18.92 -5.94 -0.47
CA PRO A 322 -18.57 -5.43 -1.80
C PRO A 322 -19.83 -5.16 -2.62
N ARG A 323 -19.80 -4.06 -3.36
CA ARG A 323 -20.85 -3.68 -4.32
C ARG A 323 -20.11 -3.43 -5.62
N LEU A 324 -20.23 -4.39 -6.51
CA LEU A 324 -19.34 -4.51 -7.66
C LEU A 324 -19.71 -3.48 -8.73
N ASP A 325 -18.69 -3.03 -9.45
CA ASP A 325 -18.80 -2.21 -10.66
C ASP A 325 -19.73 -1.00 -10.49
N PRO A 326 -19.42 -0.07 -9.56
CA PRO A 326 -20.27 1.09 -9.32
C PRO A 326 -20.34 1.98 -10.57
N GLU A 327 -21.55 2.45 -10.91
CA GLU A 327 -21.75 3.21 -12.14
C GLU A 327 -21.10 4.61 -12.07
N VAL A 328 -20.07 4.82 -12.88
CA VAL A 328 -19.40 6.11 -13.06
C VAL A 328 -20.09 6.89 -14.18
N ARG A 329 -20.75 8.01 -13.83
CA ARG A 329 -21.45 8.90 -14.77
C ARG A 329 -20.52 9.93 -15.41
N TYR A 330 -19.51 10.36 -14.68
CA TYR A 330 -18.59 11.41 -15.10
C TYR A 330 -17.26 11.30 -14.37
N VAL A 331 -16.16 11.51 -15.09
CA VAL A 331 -14.81 11.68 -14.54
C VAL A 331 -14.36 13.08 -14.90
N SER A 332 -13.92 13.87 -13.91
CA SER A 332 -13.48 15.23 -14.18
C SER A 332 -12.08 15.26 -14.78
N ASN A 333 -11.96 15.80 -15.98
CA ASN A 333 -10.68 16.09 -16.63
C ASN A 333 -10.28 17.58 -16.48
N GLU A 334 -11.07 18.41 -15.81
CA GLU A 334 -10.76 19.83 -15.58
C GLU A 334 -9.36 20.02 -14.98
N SER A 335 -8.61 21.00 -15.50
CA SER A 335 -7.24 21.25 -15.07
C SER A 335 -7.10 21.41 -13.56
N ASN A 336 -6.12 20.71 -13.00
CA ASN A 336 -5.73 20.85 -11.60
C ASN A 336 -5.01 22.18 -11.31
N GLN A 337 -4.74 22.98 -12.35
CA GLN A 337 -4.24 24.35 -12.27
C GLN A 337 -5.40 25.28 -12.62
N GLY A 338 -5.91 25.99 -11.61
CA GLY A 338 -7.19 26.70 -11.71
C GLY A 338 -7.17 28.06 -12.41
#